data_AF-A0A8S9TLW6-F1
#
_entry.id   AF-A0A8S9TLW6-F1
#
_cell.length_a   1.000
_cell.length_b   1.000
_cell.length_c   1.000
_cell.angle_alpha   90.00
_cell.angle_beta   90.00
_cell.angle_gamma   90.00
#
_symmetry.space_group_name_H-M   'P 1'
#
loop_
_entity.id
_entity.type
_entity.pdbx_description
1 polymer ?
#
loop_
_entity_poly.entity_id
_entity_poly.type
_entity_poly.pdbx_seq_one_letter_code
_entity_poly.pdbx_strand_id
1 'polypeptide(L)'
;MQLRYAIAWALVTTQAFSASKTISKSALNGWYPCSEYTFSDEVHPGICETPQGVNSKVDVFVKRLPAANPATAANVWMLQGGPGSSSAGLETDMVTLHAELDGMVNVYTTDHRGTGRSTLLDCVAA
;
A
#
# COMPACT_ATOMS: atom_id res chain seq x y z
N MET A 1 -18.59 60.91 44.13
CA MET A 1 -17.56 60.18 43.37
C MET A 1 -17.59 58.72 43.83
N GLN A 2 -18.40 57.88 43.19
CA GLN A 2 -18.51 56.44 43.49
C GLN A 2 -18.56 55.71 42.15
N LEU A 3 -17.37 55.25 41.75
CA LEU A 3 -17.13 54.45 40.57
C LEU A 3 -17.33 52.98 40.98
N ARG A 4 -18.39 52.32 40.53
CA ARG A 4 -18.51 50.86 40.63
C ARG A 4 -19.07 50.28 39.33
N TYR A 5 -18.10 49.76 38.58
CA TYR A 5 -18.19 48.84 37.45
C TYR A 5 -19.43 47.94 37.46
N ALA A 6 -20.24 48.04 36.40
CA ALA A 6 -21.14 46.97 35.99
C ALA A 6 -20.49 46.24 34.81
N ILE A 7 -20.06 45.00 35.07
CA ILE A 7 -19.44 44.11 34.09
C ILE A 7 -20.54 43.60 33.16
N ALA A 8 -20.46 43.96 31.88
CA ALA A 8 -21.32 43.40 30.84
C ALA A 8 -20.96 41.92 30.63
N TRP A 9 -21.91 41.02 30.90
CA TRP A 9 -21.78 39.61 30.57
C TRP A 9 -21.97 39.41 29.07
N ALA A 10 -20.87 39.23 28.33
CA ALA A 10 -20.93 38.76 26.96
C ALA A 10 -21.31 37.27 26.97
N LEU A 11 -22.53 36.95 26.57
CA LEU A 11 -22.97 35.58 26.29
C LEU A 11 -22.26 35.10 25.02
N VAL A 12 -21.14 34.40 25.18
CA VAL A 12 -20.52 33.63 24.10
C VAL A 12 -21.31 32.33 23.97
N THR A 13 -22.23 32.27 23.01
CA THR A 13 -22.87 31.00 22.64
C THR A 13 -21.84 30.14 21.90
N THR A 14 -21.22 29.21 22.61
CA THR A 14 -20.43 28.15 21.98
C THR A 14 -21.38 27.27 21.16
N GLN A 15 -21.44 27.51 19.86
CA GLN A 15 -22.10 26.61 18.93
C GLN A 15 -21.21 25.36 18.82
N ALA A 16 -21.55 24.31 19.58
CA ALA A 16 -20.97 23.01 19.36
C ALA A 16 -21.49 22.51 18.01
N PHE A 17 -20.67 22.64 16.95
CA PHE A 17 -20.88 21.86 15.75
C PHE A 17 -20.63 20.40 16.15
N SER A 18 -21.69 19.67 16.47
CA SER A 18 -21.63 18.21 16.45
C SER A 18 -21.32 17.82 15.01
N ALA A 19 -20.05 17.57 14.70
CA ALA A 19 -19.68 16.80 13.54
C ALA A 19 -20.29 15.41 13.76
N SER A 20 -21.45 15.16 13.15
CA SER A 20 -21.99 13.81 13.03
C SER A 20 -20.96 13.01 12.26
N LYS A 21 -20.08 12.31 12.99
CA LYS A 21 -19.17 11.32 12.43
C LYS A 21 -20.07 10.19 11.96
N THR A 22 -20.56 10.30 10.72
CA THR A 22 -21.12 9.16 10.01
C THR A 22 -19.96 8.21 9.82
N ILE A 23 -19.71 7.38 10.83
CA ILE A 23 -18.94 6.16 10.69
C ILE A 23 -19.81 5.32 9.76
N SER A 24 -19.62 5.51 8.46
CA SER A 24 -19.94 4.45 7.51
C SER A 24 -19.15 3.26 8.02
N LYS A 25 -19.84 2.33 8.69
CA LYS A 25 -19.29 1.02 8.98
C LYS A 25 -19.18 0.32 7.64
N SER A 26 -18.18 0.70 6.83
CA SER A 26 -17.72 -0.15 5.76
C SER A 26 -17.16 -1.39 6.46
N ALA A 27 -18.00 -2.41 6.58
CA ALA A 27 -17.65 -3.69 7.16
C ALA A 27 -16.72 -4.42 6.19
N LEU A 28 -15.54 -3.86 5.92
CA LEU A 28 -14.53 -4.43 5.01
C LEU A 28 -13.62 -5.42 5.77
N ASN A 29 -14.15 -6.11 6.78
CA ASN A 29 -13.42 -7.09 7.57
C ASN A 29 -13.63 -8.53 7.04
N GLY A 30 -14.10 -8.67 5.80
CA GLY A 30 -14.38 -9.96 5.17
C GLY A 30 -13.45 -10.21 3.98
N TRP A 31 -13.11 -11.49 3.76
CA TRP A 31 -12.58 -11.94 2.48
C TRP A 31 -13.74 -11.99 1.48
N TYR A 32 -13.70 -11.11 0.47
CA TYR A 32 -14.66 -11.13 -0.61
C TYR A 32 -14.04 -11.83 -1.82
N PRO A 33 -14.79 -12.68 -2.55
CA PRO A 33 -14.31 -13.14 -3.83
C PRO A 33 -13.99 -11.94 -4.71
N CYS A 34 -12.87 -12.00 -5.42
CA CYS A 34 -12.58 -11.05 -6.48
C CYS A 34 -13.76 -11.03 -7.47
N SER A 35 -14.05 -9.87 -8.05
CA SER A 35 -14.95 -9.82 -9.21
C SER A 35 -14.44 -10.82 -10.24
N GLU A 36 -15.30 -11.73 -10.70
CA GLU A 36 -14.99 -12.73 -11.74
C GLU A 36 -14.35 -12.06 -12.98
N TYR A 37 -14.67 -10.79 -13.20
CA TYR A 37 -14.12 -9.95 -14.26
C TYR A 37 -13.61 -8.64 -13.65
N THR A 38 -12.29 -8.50 -13.54
CA THR A 38 -11.65 -7.21 -13.19
C THR A 38 -11.22 -6.46 -14.46
N PHE A 39 -11.26 -7.14 -15.61
CA PHE A 39 -10.94 -6.61 -16.93
C PHE A 39 -12.01 -7.13 -17.90
N SER A 40 -12.56 -6.26 -18.75
CA SER A 40 -13.46 -6.66 -19.83
C SER A 40 -12.69 -7.55 -20.82
N ASP A 41 -13.32 -8.62 -21.30
CA ASP A 41 -12.80 -9.55 -22.33
C ASP A 41 -12.67 -8.91 -23.73
N GLU A 42 -12.36 -7.61 -23.80
CA GLU A 42 -12.06 -6.92 -25.04
C GLU A 42 -10.63 -7.25 -25.47
N VAL A 43 -10.40 -8.51 -25.81
CA VAL A 43 -9.21 -8.96 -26.50
C VAL A 43 -9.31 -8.47 -27.94
N HIS A 44 -8.69 -7.35 -28.24
CA HIS A 44 -8.47 -6.95 -29.63
C HIS A 44 -7.59 -8.01 -30.32
N PRO A 45 -7.96 -8.48 -31.52
CA PRO A 45 -7.15 -9.43 -32.28
C PRO A 45 -5.71 -8.92 -32.42
N GLY A 46 -4.74 -9.74 -32.01
CA GLY A 46 -3.30 -9.42 -32.10
C GLY A 46 -2.66 -8.72 -30.90
N ILE A 47 -3.43 -8.31 -29.86
CA ILE A 47 -2.84 -7.70 -28.64
C ILE A 47 -2.45 -8.75 -27.58
N CYS A 48 -3.16 -9.86 -27.51
CA CYS A 48 -2.89 -10.94 -26.56
C CYS A 48 -1.92 -12.00 -27.09
N GLU A 49 -1.51 -11.90 -28.35
CA GLU A 49 -0.56 -12.83 -28.96
C GLU A 49 0.86 -12.31 -28.80
N THR A 50 1.73 -13.15 -28.25
CA THR A 50 3.15 -12.83 -28.14
C THR A 50 3.79 -12.96 -29.52
N PRO A 51 4.43 -11.91 -30.07
CA PRO A 51 5.09 -12.00 -31.36
C PRO A 51 6.17 -13.09 -31.36
N GLN A 52 6.38 -13.72 -32.51
CA GLN A 52 7.37 -14.76 -32.65
C GLN A 52 8.77 -14.22 -32.33
N GLY A 53 9.48 -14.86 -31.40
CA GLY A 53 10.79 -14.42 -30.93
C GLY A 53 10.77 -13.48 -29.71
N VAL A 54 9.60 -13.10 -29.19
CA VAL A 54 9.46 -12.34 -27.94
C VAL A 54 9.29 -13.31 -26.77
N ASN A 55 10.02 -13.08 -25.69
CA ASN A 55 9.79 -13.79 -24.43
C ASN A 55 8.59 -13.15 -23.70
N SER A 56 7.49 -13.89 -23.56
CA SER A 56 6.30 -13.44 -22.83
C SER A 56 6.35 -13.67 -21.33
N LYS A 57 7.44 -14.26 -20.82
CA LYS A 57 7.63 -14.46 -19.38
C LYS A 57 8.35 -13.26 -18.78
N VAL A 58 7.93 -12.92 -17.57
CA VAL A 58 8.61 -11.94 -16.72
C VAL A 58 9.17 -12.67 -15.51
N ASP A 59 10.44 -12.40 -15.23
CA ASP A 59 11.06 -12.80 -13.98
C ASP A 59 10.70 -11.77 -12.91
N VAL A 60 10.25 -12.25 -11.75
CA VAL A 60 9.87 -11.42 -10.61
C VAL A 60 10.86 -11.67 -9.48
N PHE A 61 11.62 -10.64 -9.12
CA PHE A 61 12.53 -10.68 -8.00
C PHE A 61 11.74 -10.64 -6.68
N VAL A 62 12.03 -11.57 -5.77
CA VAL A 62 11.47 -11.60 -4.42
C VAL A 62 12.61 -11.73 -3.41
N LYS A 63 12.58 -10.91 -2.36
CA LYS A 63 13.50 -10.98 -1.22
C LYS A 63 12.72 -11.29 0.05
N ARG A 64 13.30 -12.13 0.91
CA ARG A 64 12.74 -12.50 2.21
C ARG A 64 13.78 -12.28 3.31
N LEU A 65 13.35 -11.66 4.40
CA LEU A 65 13.99 -11.70 5.71
C LEU A 65 13.18 -12.67 6.59
N PRO A 66 13.71 -13.88 6.89
CA PRO A 66 12.94 -14.92 7.57
C PRO A 66 12.80 -14.66 9.06
N ALA A 67 11.64 -15.03 9.62
CA ALA A 67 11.43 -15.07 11.06
C ALA A 67 12.33 -16.11 11.75
N ALA A 68 12.42 -16.06 13.08
CA ALA A 68 13.07 -17.11 13.87
C ALA A 68 12.45 -18.51 13.66
N ASN A 69 11.13 -18.58 13.46
CA ASN A 69 10.39 -19.81 13.12
C ASN A 69 9.66 -19.64 11.78
N PRO A 70 10.36 -19.75 10.64
CA PRO A 70 9.85 -19.25 9.36
C PRO A 70 8.65 -20.01 8.79
N ALA A 71 8.45 -21.28 9.17
CA ALA A 71 7.40 -22.15 8.62
C ALA A 71 6.00 -21.85 9.18
N THR A 72 5.91 -21.27 10.37
CA THR A 72 4.65 -21.01 11.08
C THR A 72 4.40 -19.52 11.32
N ALA A 73 5.38 -18.67 11.01
CA ALA A 73 5.30 -17.23 11.19
C ALA A 73 4.34 -16.57 10.19
N ALA A 74 3.72 -15.46 10.60
CA ALA A 74 2.99 -14.59 9.70
C ALA A 74 3.92 -13.96 8.66
N ASN A 75 3.37 -13.61 7.50
CA ASN A 75 4.11 -13.00 6.40
C ASN A 75 3.65 -11.56 6.19
N VAL A 76 4.60 -10.63 6.16
CA VAL A 76 4.36 -9.23 5.84
C VAL A 76 5.04 -8.91 4.50
N TRP A 77 4.33 -8.26 3.60
CA TRP A 77 4.86 -7.85 2.29
C TRP A 77 4.99 -6.33 2.25
N MET A 78 6.20 -5.86 2.01
CA MET A 78 6.51 -4.45 1.80
C MET A 78 6.64 -4.19 0.30
N LEU A 79 5.88 -3.22 -0.20
CA LEU A 79 5.81 -2.87 -1.61
C LEU A 79 6.24 -1.42 -1.79
N GLN A 80 7.20 -1.18 -2.66
CA GLN A 80 7.68 0.17 -2.92
C GLN A 80 6.65 0.93 -3.76
N GLY A 81 6.47 2.21 -3.44
CA GLY A 81 5.61 3.12 -4.19
C GLY A 81 6.21 3.56 -5.53
N GLY A 82 5.87 4.77 -5.98
CA GLY A 82 6.31 5.30 -7.27
C GLY A 82 5.12 5.49 -8.21
N PRO A 83 4.86 4.65 -9.22
CA PRO A 83 5.40 3.32 -9.55
C PRO A 83 6.82 3.34 -10.12
N GLY A 84 7.37 2.16 -10.44
CA GLY A 84 8.68 2.05 -11.10
C GLY A 84 9.89 2.07 -10.16
N SER A 85 9.67 2.29 -8.86
CA SER A 85 10.76 2.29 -7.87
C SER A 85 11.06 0.90 -7.34
N SER A 86 12.35 0.56 -7.23
CA SER A 86 12.78 -0.74 -6.73
C SER A 86 12.56 -0.89 -5.22
N SER A 87 12.18 -2.09 -4.82
CA SER A 87 12.19 -2.60 -3.45
C SER A 87 13.54 -2.48 -2.73
N ALA A 88 14.64 -2.26 -3.46
CA ALA A 88 15.94 -1.97 -2.85
C ALA A 88 15.85 -0.80 -1.85
N GLY A 89 14.99 0.20 -2.12
CA GLY A 89 14.76 1.32 -1.22
C GLY A 89 14.08 0.95 0.10
N LEU A 90 13.43 -0.21 0.19
CA LEU A 90 12.75 -0.69 1.39
C LEU A 90 13.62 -1.61 2.26
N GLU A 91 14.82 -1.98 1.82
CA GLU A 91 15.58 -3.03 2.50
C GLU A 91 16.01 -2.64 3.92
N THR A 92 16.21 -1.35 4.20
CA THR A 92 16.44 -0.86 5.57
C THR A 92 15.18 -0.98 6.41
N ASP A 93 14.03 -0.58 5.85
CA ASP A 93 12.74 -0.64 6.55
C ASP A 93 12.31 -2.09 6.84
N MET A 94 12.68 -3.05 5.98
CA MET A 94 12.47 -4.48 6.25
C MET A 94 13.20 -4.94 7.51
N VAL A 95 14.44 -4.49 7.71
CA VAL A 95 15.23 -4.83 8.90
C VAL A 95 14.64 -4.17 10.14
N THR A 96 14.28 -2.88 10.04
CA THR A 96 13.62 -2.14 11.14
C THR A 96 12.33 -2.83 11.56
N LEU A 97 11.43 -3.11 10.62
CA LEU A 97 10.15 -3.78 10.89
C LEU A 97 10.36 -5.18 11.50
N HIS A 98 11.30 -5.95 10.97
CA HIS A 98 11.61 -7.28 11.50
C HIS A 98 12.12 -7.20 12.94
N ALA A 99 12.93 -6.19 13.28
CA ALA A 99 13.40 -5.96 14.64
C ALA A 99 12.28 -5.49 15.58
N GLU A 100 11.42 -4.58 15.14
CA GLU A 100 10.26 -4.08 15.91
C GLU A 100 9.23 -5.18 16.21
N LEU A 101 9.20 -6.23 15.39
CA LEU A 101 8.33 -7.40 15.56
C LEU A 101 9.07 -8.60 16.17
N ASP A 102 10.18 -8.36 16.88
CA ASP A 102 10.97 -9.35 17.61
C ASP A 102 11.42 -10.55 16.74
N GLY A 103 11.59 -10.33 15.43
CA GLY A 103 11.92 -11.38 14.46
C GLY A 103 10.88 -12.49 14.35
N MET A 104 9.62 -12.23 14.74
CA MET A 104 8.54 -13.22 14.77
C MET A 104 7.79 -13.34 13.43
N VAL A 105 8.04 -12.45 12.48
CA VAL A 105 7.39 -12.43 11.17
C VAL A 105 8.39 -12.59 10.03
N ASN A 106 7.95 -13.21 8.94
CA ASN A 106 8.70 -13.17 7.70
C ASN A 106 8.40 -11.85 6.99
N VAL A 107 9.43 -11.08 6.68
CA VAL A 107 9.28 -9.84 5.90
C VAL A 107 9.71 -10.11 4.46
N TYR A 108 8.81 -9.84 3.53
CA TYR A 108 9.04 -10.00 2.09
C TYR A 108 9.03 -8.66 1.40
N THR A 109 9.75 -8.56 0.30
CA THR A 109 9.57 -7.52 -0.69
C THR A 109 9.76 -8.08 -2.08
N THR A 110 9.29 -7.35 -3.08
CA THR A 110 9.39 -7.72 -4.48
C THR A 110 9.62 -6.48 -5.32
N ASP A 111 10.41 -6.61 -6.38
CA ASP A 111 10.37 -5.63 -7.45
C ASP A 111 9.18 -5.97 -8.34
N HIS A 112 8.18 -5.09 -8.44
CA HIS A 112 7.03 -5.35 -9.31
C HIS A 112 7.44 -5.47 -10.79
N ARG A 113 6.54 -6.00 -11.61
CA ARG A 113 6.78 -6.18 -13.06
C ARG A 113 7.31 -4.89 -13.67
N GLY A 114 8.42 -4.99 -14.41
CA GLY A 114 9.00 -3.86 -15.11
C GLY A 114 9.87 -2.95 -14.27
N THR A 115 10.35 -3.41 -13.11
CA THR A 115 11.09 -2.55 -12.18
C THR A 115 12.27 -3.27 -11.54
N GLY A 116 13.33 -2.51 -11.24
CA GLY A 116 14.46 -2.97 -10.44
C GLY A 116 15.10 -4.24 -10.98
N ARG A 117 15.16 -5.27 -10.12
CA ARG A 117 15.79 -6.57 -10.39
C ARG A 117 14.85 -7.59 -11.05
N SER A 118 13.57 -7.27 -11.17
CA SER A 118 12.65 -8.03 -12.02
C SER A 118 12.96 -7.77 -13.49
N THR A 119 12.29 -8.44 -14.42
CA THR A 119 12.39 -8.08 -15.84
C THR A 119 12.03 -6.60 -16.01
N LEU A 120 13.04 -5.77 -16.24
CA LEU A 120 12.92 -4.32 -16.31
C LEU A 120 12.24 -3.95 -17.63
N LEU A 121 11.21 -3.10 -17.54
CA LEU A 121 10.57 -2.52 -18.70
C LEU A 121 11.27 -1.19 -18.95
N ASP A 122 11.91 -1.07 -20.10
CA ASP A 122 12.60 0.14 -20.52
C ASP A 122 11.90 0.72 -21.75
N CYS A 123 11.90 2.05 -21.84
CA CYS A 123 11.35 2.82 -22.94
C CYS A 123 12.41 3.83 -23.37
N VAL A 124 12.55 4.08 -24.67
CA VAL A 124 13.31 5.24 -25.13
C VAL A 124 12.56 6.48 -24.64
N ALA A 125 13.19 7.28 -23.78
CA ALA A 125 12.62 8.54 -23.34
C ALA A 125 12.39 9.45 -24.56
N ALA A 126 11.20 10.05 -24.63
CA ALA A 126 10.80 10.95 -25.70
C ALA A 126 11.62 12.25 -25.70
#